data_AF-A0A8J7F9B0-F1
#
_entry.id   AF-A0A8J7F9B0-F1
#
_cell.length_a   1.000
_cell.length_b   1.000
_cell.length_c   1.000
_cell.angle_alpha   90.00
_cell.angle_beta   90.00
_cell.angle_gamma   90.00
#
_symmetry.space_group_name_H-M   'P 1'
#
loop_
_entity.id
_entity.type
_entity.pdbx_description
1 polymer ?
#
loop_
_entity_poly.entity_id
_entity_poly.type
_entity_poly.pdbx_seq_one_letter_code
_entity_poly.pdbx_strand_id
1 'polypeptide(L)'
;MQSSLLTYLNSETIMVPLMYLLLAGSYLLVIPVMVLTYMKFRWYSVSSFERGFMYFLVFLFFPGLLLLSPFVNFRPRRRQIEV
;
A
#
# COMPACT_ATOMS: atom_id res chain seq x y z
N MET A 1 23.88 -33.10 -11.45
CA MET A 1 23.63 -31.66 -11.74
C MET A 1 22.15 -31.29 -11.69
N GLN A 2 21.21 -32.13 -12.18
CA GLN A 2 19.75 -31.90 -12.17
C GLN A 2 19.11 -31.75 -10.78
N SER A 3 19.72 -32.33 -9.73
CA SER A 3 19.17 -32.35 -8.36
C SER A 3 19.08 -30.97 -7.70
N SER A 4 19.90 -30.01 -8.14
CA SER A 4 19.93 -28.64 -7.60
C SER A 4 18.64 -27.85 -7.86
N LEU A 5 18.01 -28.02 -9.03
CA LEU A 5 16.76 -27.34 -9.39
C LEU A 5 15.58 -27.82 -8.53
N LEU A 6 15.54 -29.12 -8.23
CA LEU A 6 14.54 -29.68 -7.32
C LEU A 6 14.78 -29.23 -5.88
N THR A 7 16.03 -28.92 -5.51
CA THR A 7 16.35 -28.32 -4.21
C THR A 7 15.71 -26.94 -4.02
N TYR A 8 15.62 -26.10 -5.06
CA TYR A 8 14.97 -24.79 -4.99
C TYR A 8 13.44 -24.87 -4.93
N LEU A 9 12.85 -25.93 -5.51
CA LEU A 9 11.40 -26.18 -5.48
C LEU A 9 10.92 -26.85 -4.19
N ASN A 10 11.83 -27.17 -3.25
CA ASN A 10 11.44 -27.70 -1.94
C ASN A 10 10.69 -26.66 -1.12
N SER A 11 9.70 -27.12 -0.34
CA SER A 11 8.89 -26.29 0.55
C SER A 11 9.74 -25.43 1.49
N GLU A 12 10.80 -26.00 2.06
CA GLU A 12 11.70 -25.32 3.00
C GLU A 12 12.39 -24.09 2.39
N THR A 13 12.78 -24.17 1.10
CA THR A 13 13.52 -23.10 0.42
C THR A 13 12.62 -22.09 -0.27
N ILE A 14 11.40 -22.49 -0.67
CA ILE A 14 10.47 -21.61 -1.40
C ILE A 14 9.52 -20.84 -0.46
N MET A 15 9.20 -21.41 0.70
CA MET A 15 8.24 -20.81 1.64
C MET A 15 8.73 -19.45 2.13
N VAL A 16 10.00 -19.35 2.55
CA VAL A 16 10.56 -18.12 3.11
C VAL A 16 10.57 -16.96 2.09
N PRO A 17 11.09 -17.12 0.86
CA PRO A 17 11.00 -16.08 -0.16
C PRO A 17 9.57 -15.70 -0.52
N LEU A 18 8.65 -16.68 -0.59
CA LEU A 18 7.24 -16.40 -0.88
C LEU A 18 6.61 -15.55 0.23
N MET A 19 6.89 -15.84 1.49
CA MET A 19 6.42 -15.03 2.62
C MET A 19 6.96 -13.60 2.53
N TYR A 20 8.25 -13.43 2.25
CA TYR A 20 8.83 -12.10 2.06
C TYR A 20 8.24 -11.37 0.85
N LEU A 21 7.95 -12.08 -0.24
CA LEU A 21 7.28 -11.51 -1.42
C LEU A 21 5.87 -11.01 -1.06
N LEU A 22 5.10 -11.80 -0.30
CA LEU A 22 3.76 -11.41 0.14
C LEU A 22 3.81 -10.24 1.13
N LEU A 23 4.74 -10.26 2.08
CA LEU A 23 4.99 -9.17 3.01
C LEU A 23 5.39 -7.89 2.27
N ALA A 24 6.35 -7.97 1.35
CA ALA A 24 6.79 -6.83 0.56
C ALA A 24 5.67 -6.31 -0.35
N GLY A 25 4.93 -7.20 -1.03
CA GLY A 25 3.81 -6.85 -1.89
C GLY A 25 2.67 -6.18 -1.12
N SER A 26 2.35 -6.70 0.07
CA SER A 26 1.35 -6.08 0.95
C SER A 26 1.80 -4.72 1.49
N TYR A 27 3.07 -4.60 1.88
CA TYR A 27 3.67 -3.36 2.40
C TYR A 27 3.81 -2.27 1.32
N LEU A 28 4.14 -2.62 0.07
CA LEU A 28 4.39 -1.64 -0.99
C LEU A 28 3.16 -1.31 -1.84
N LEU A 29 2.19 -2.23 -1.97
CA LEU A 29 1.04 -2.05 -2.86
C LEU A 29 -0.28 -2.08 -2.08
N VAL A 30 -0.60 -3.20 -1.42
CA VAL A 30 -1.94 -3.43 -0.87
C VAL A 30 -2.28 -2.44 0.24
N ILE A 31 -1.42 -2.34 1.26
CA ILE A 31 -1.66 -1.44 2.40
C ILE A 31 -1.58 0.04 2.00
N PRO A 32 -0.59 0.50 1.21
CA PRO A 32 -0.55 1.87 0.72
C PRO A 32 -1.81 2.28 -0.06
N VAL A 33 -2.36 1.41 -0.90
CA VAL A 33 -3.65 1.68 -1.57
C VAL A 33 -4.77 1.87 -0.54
N MET A 34 -4.85 1.03 0.49
CA MET A 34 -5.85 1.17 1.56
C MET A 34 -5.67 2.48 2.35
N VAL A 35 -4.43 2.90 2.63
CA VAL A 35 -4.16 4.17 3.31
C VAL A 35 -4.61 5.36 2.45
N LEU A 36 -4.30 5.34 1.15
CA LEU A 36 -4.71 6.40 0.22
C LEU A 36 -6.24 6.53 0.13
N THR A 37 -6.97 5.41 0.07
CA THR A 37 -8.44 5.43 0.05
C THR A 37 -9.02 5.88 1.38
N TYR A 38 -8.48 5.40 2.51
CA TYR A 38 -8.87 5.82 3.85
C TYR A 38 -8.73 7.34 4.04
N MET A 39 -7.57 7.90 3.67
CA MET A 39 -7.33 9.34 3.70
C MET A 39 -8.32 10.08 2.80
N LYS A 40 -8.52 9.63 1.55
CA LYS A 40 -9.45 10.27 0.62
C LYS A 40 -10.86 10.41 1.19
N PHE A 41 -11.37 9.40 1.88
CA PHE A 41 -12.73 9.42 2.42
C PHE A 41 -12.88 10.26 3.69
N ARG A 42 -11.86 10.30 4.54
CA ARG A 42 -12.00 10.83 5.91
C ARG A 42 -11.23 12.11 6.19
N TRP A 43 -10.36 12.57 5.29
CA TRP A 43 -9.44 13.69 5.52
C TRP A 43 -10.09 14.99 6.06
N TYR A 44 -11.31 15.31 5.61
CA TYR A 44 -11.99 16.55 5.99
C TYR A 44 -12.88 16.43 7.24
N SER A 45 -13.14 15.22 7.73
CA SER A 45 -14.08 14.94 8.83
C SER A 45 -13.44 14.25 10.05
N VAL A 46 -12.11 14.19 10.08
CA VAL A 46 -11.34 13.38 11.03
C VAL A 46 -11.01 14.13 12.34
N SER A 47 -11.06 13.42 13.47
CA SER A 47 -10.67 13.94 14.80
C SER A 47 -9.14 14.14 14.92
N SER A 48 -8.67 14.91 15.90
CA SER A 48 -7.24 15.18 16.08
C SER A 48 -6.40 13.92 16.30
N PHE A 49 -6.93 12.95 17.06
CA PHE A 49 -6.25 11.68 17.32
C PHE A 49 -6.19 10.80 16.06
N GLU A 50 -7.32 10.65 15.36
CA GLU A 50 -7.39 9.88 14.12
C GLU A 50 -6.50 10.50 13.04
N ARG A 51 -6.35 11.83 13.00
CA ARG A 51 -5.41 12.53 12.11
C ARG A 51 -3.95 12.23 12.45
N GLY A 52 -3.59 12.18 13.74
CA GLY A 52 -2.26 11.77 14.17
C GLY A 52 -1.92 10.34 13.74
N PHE A 53 -2.90 9.43 13.86
CA PHE A 53 -2.76 8.06 13.38
C PHE A 53 -2.62 7.97 11.85
N MET A 54 -3.38 8.78 11.10
CA MET A 54 -3.21 8.88 9.64
C MET A 54 -1.79 9.30 9.26
N TYR A 55 -1.20 10.28 9.95
CA TYR A 55 0.19 10.67 9.69
C TYR A 55 1.17 9.54 9.99
N PHE A 56 0.98 8.84 11.11
CA PHE A 56 1.78 7.67 11.43
C PHE A 56 1.74 6.62 10.30
N LEU A 57 0.55 6.30 9.77
CA LEU A 57 0.41 5.37 8.65
C LEU A 57 1.14 5.87 7.39
N VAL A 58 1.05 7.16 7.08
CA VAL A 58 1.77 7.75 5.94
C VAL A 58 3.29 7.59 6.08
N PHE A 59 3.84 7.81 7.28
CA PHE A 59 5.27 7.62 7.53
C PHE A 59 5.67 6.14 7.49
N LEU A 60 4.87 5.26 8.07
CA LEU A 60 5.14 3.82 8.09
C LEU A 60 5.16 3.21 6.67
N PHE A 61 4.26 3.66 5.79
CA PHE A 61 4.09 3.15 4.42
C PHE A 61 4.56 4.13 3.33
N PHE A 62 5.37 5.13 3.71
CA PHE A 62 5.88 6.16 2.81
C PHE A 62 6.48 5.63 1.50
N PRO A 63 7.36 4.61 1.49
CA PRO A 63 7.95 4.12 0.24
C PRO A 63 6.90 3.57 -0.75
N GLY A 64 5.87 2.88 -0.25
CA GLY A 64 4.77 2.39 -1.09
C GLY A 64 3.86 3.52 -1.60
N LEU A 65 3.59 4.51 -0.75
CA LEU A 65 2.83 5.70 -1.17
C LEU A 65 3.57 6.50 -2.24
N LEU A 66 4.89 6.62 -2.15
CA LEU A 66 5.73 7.27 -3.16
C LEU A 66 5.67 6.53 -4.49
N LEU A 67 5.73 5.19 -4.47
CA LEU A 67 5.61 4.35 -5.66
C LEU A 67 4.27 4.54 -6.38
N LEU A 68 3.17 4.66 -5.61
CA LEU A 68 1.82 4.81 -6.15
C LEU A 68 1.46 6.26 -6.53
N SER A 69 2.25 7.24 -6.07
CA SER A 69 1.98 8.66 -6.27
C SER A 69 1.73 9.12 -7.71
N PRO A 70 2.44 8.64 -8.76
CA PRO A 70 2.18 9.10 -10.13
C PRO A 70 0.87 8.54 -10.71
N PHE A 71 0.32 7.46 -10.13
CA PHE A 71 -0.86 6.77 -10.68
C PHE A 71 -2.18 7.29 -10.11
N VAL A 72 -2.13 7.93 -8.95
CA VAL A 72 -3.33 8.26 -8.17
C VAL A 72 -3.63 9.76 -8.26
N ASN A 73 -4.81 10.10 -8.79
CA ASN A 73 -5.27 11.49 -8.88
C ASN A 73 -6.50 11.72 -7.99
N PHE A 74 -6.32 12.50 -6.93
CA PHE A 74 -7.38 12.86 -5.98
C PHE A 74 -7.92 14.28 -6.17
N ARG A 75 -7.77 14.85 -7.37
CA ARG A 75 -8.36 16.15 -7.69
C ARG A 75 -9.89 16.10 -7.50
N PRO A 76 -10.48 17.08 -6.80
CA PRO A 76 -11.93 17.21 -6.71
C PRO A 76 -12.58 17.25 -8.10
N ARG A 77 -13.75 16.62 -8.23
CA ARG A 77 -14.55 16.71 -9.45
C ARG A 77 -15.08 18.13 -9.59
N ARG A 78 -15.23 18.60 -10.84
CA ARG A 78 -15.82 19.90 -11.11
C ARG A 78 -17.26 19.93 -10.57
N ARG A 79 -17.61 21.00 -9.85
CA ARG A 79 -18.98 21.26 -9.41
C ARG A 79 -19.82 21.64 -10.62
N GLN A 80 -21.02 21.08 -10.75
CA GLN A 80 -22.00 21.55 -11.71
C GLN A 80 -22.56 22.89 -11.21
N ILE A 81 -22.57 23.89 -12.08
CA ILE A 81 -23.12 25.21 -11.80
C ILE A 81 -24.47 25.24 -12.50
N GLU A 82 -25.56 25.25 -11.73
CA GLU A 82 -26.89 25.55 -12.26
C GLU A 82 -26.94 27.06 -12.54
N VAL A 83 -27.28 27.41 -13.78
CA VAL A 83 -27.41 28.79 -14.27
C VAL A 83 -28.85 29.23 -14.15
#